data_AF-A0A667Z7Q3-F1
#
_entry.id   AF-A0A667Z7Q3-F1
#
_cell.length_a   1.000
_cell.length_b   1.000
_cell.length_c   1.000
_cell.angle_alpha   90.00
_cell.angle_beta   90.00
_cell.angle_gamma   90.00
#
_symmetry.space_group_name_H-M   'P 1'
#
loop_
_entity.id
_entity.type
_entity.pdbx_description
1 polymer ?
#
loop_
_entity_poly.entity_id
_entity_poly.type
_entity_poly.pdbx_seq_one_letter_code
_entity_poly.pdbx_strand_id
1 'polypeptide(L)'
;MPRWFLYLLLLTCARVVALNKEKVKPQKVKALSFLLIGWGDNITWAQTYEEALSKMIESQKPLMVIHHQEDCPHSQALKKVFAVSKSIQKMAKEDFIMLNLVHETIDKNLAPDGNYVPRILFVDPSMTVRTDIIGRYSNHLYTYEPKDLVLCEWPFTISNEGLGERGNEEYTDRQQL
;
A
#
# COMPACT_ATOMS: atom_id res chain seq x y z
N MET A 1 48.20 34.31 -39.99
CA MET A 1 47.49 33.14 -39.43
C MET A 1 46.07 33.13 -39.99
N PRO A 2 45.74 32.22 -40.92
CA PRO A 2 44.46 32.28 -41.63
C PRO A 2 43.32 31.87 -40.69
N ARG A 3 42.27 32.72 -40.63
CA ARG A 3 41.10 32.60 -39.72
C ARG A 3 40.21 31.40 -40.04
N TRP A 4 40.44 30.70 -41.16
CA TRP A 4 39.72 29.50 -41.58
C TRP A 4 39.94 28.27 -40.66
N PHE A 5 41.04 28.22 -39.91
CA PHE A 5 41.33 27.11 -38.98
C PHE A 5 40.36 27.08 -37.80
N LEU A 6 39.88 28.25 -37.35
CA LEU A 6 38.88 28.35 -36.28
C LEU A 6 37.50 27.83 -36.74
N TYR A 7 37.14 28.05 -38.00
CA TYR A 7 35.88 27.55 -38.55
C TYR A 7 35.91 26.03 -38.78
N LEU A 8 37.05 25.49 -39.20
CA LEU A 8 37.25 24.03 -39.31
C LEU A 8 37.21 23.33 -37.94
N LEU A 9 37.75 23.95 -36.89
CA LEU A 9 37.69 23.41 -35.53
C LEU A 9 36.26 23.48 -34.95
N LEU A 10 35.52 24.54 -35.22
CA LEU A 10 34.12 24.68 -34.76
C LEU A 10 33.19 23.68 -35.48
N LEU A 11 33.41 23.42 -36.77
CA LEU A 11 32.63 22.43 -37.53
C LEU A 11 32.87 20.99 -37.09
N THR A 12 34.07 20.65 -36.63
CA THR A 12 34.34 19.31 -36.07
C THR A 12 33.71 19.14 -34.68
N CYS A 13 33.75 20.17 -33.82
CA CYS A 13 33.09 20.13 -32.51
C CYS A 13 31.56 19.92 -32.63
N ALA A 14 30.91 20.57 -33.60
CA ALA A 14 29.46 20.42 -33.80
C ALA A 14 29.04 18.99 -34.18
N ARG A 15 29.87 18.24 -34.92
CA ARG A 15 29.58 16.85 -35.30
C ARG A 15 29.71 15.87 -34.13
N VAL A 16 30.63 16.10 -33.19
CA VAL A 16 30.83 15.23 -32.01
C VAL A 16 29.65 15.32 -31.05
N VAL A 17 29.07 16.52 -30.86
CA VAL A 17 27.95 16.72 -29.93
C VAL A 17 26.64 16.08 -30.44
N ALA A 18 26.48 15.95 -31.77
CA ALA A 18 25.25 15.44 -32.36
C ALA A 18 25.07 13.92 -32.28
N LEU A 19 26.13 13.14 -32.00
CA LEU A 19 26.08 11.67 -32.01
C LEU A 19 25.77 11.02 -30.65
N ASN A 20 25.79 11.78 -29.54
CA ASN A 20 25.53 11.22 -28.21
C ASN A 20 24.13 11.54 -27.66
N LYS A 21 23.10 11.44 -28.52
CA LYS A 21 21.71 11.33 -28.05
C LYS A 21 21.35 9.86 -27.90
N GLU A 22 22.01 9.16 -26.98
CA GLU A 22 21.46 7.91 -26.47
C GLU A 22 20.18 8.25 -25.70
N LYS A 23 19.05 7.84 -26.29
CA LYS A 23 17.76 7.85 -25.62
C LYS A 23 17.85 6.81 -24.49
N VAL A 24 18.23 7.24 -23.30
CA VAL A 24 17.99 6.49 -22.08
C VAL A 24 16.48 6.42 -21.91
N LYS A 25 15.88 5.37 -22.47
CA LYS A 25 14.53 4.95 -22.08
C LYS A 25 14.57 4.81 -20.56
N PRO A 26 13.64 5.39 -19.79
CA PRO A 26 13.57 5.10 -18.38
C PRO A 26 13.37 3.60 -18.27
N GLN A 27 14.44 2.90 -17.88
CA GLN A 27 14.34 1.52 -17.47
C GLN A 27 13.38 1.57 -16.31
N LYS A 28 12.15 1.05 -16.51
CA LYS A 28 11.33 0.56 -15.41
C LYS A 28 12.20 -0.50 -14.75
N VAL A 29 13.02 -0.06 -13.79
CA VAL A 29 13.76 -0.94 -12.91
C VAL A 29 12.70 -1.87 -12.37
N LYS A 30 12.88 -3.17 -12.60
CA LYS A 30 12.16 -4.22 -11.89
C LYS A 30 12.58 -4.15 -10.42
N ALA A 31 12.23 -3.07 -9.73
CA ALA A 31 12.05 -3.03 -8.29
C ALA A 31 10.73 -3.76 -7.96
N LEU A 32 10.52 -4.91 -8.61
CA LEU A 32 9.45 -5.81 -8.26
C LEU A 32 9.94 -6.49 -6.98
N SER A 33 9.48 -5.91 -5.87
CA SER A 33 9.07 -6.65 -4.70
C SER A 33 10.11 -7.50 -3.99
N PHE A 34 10.97 -6.91 -3.17
CA PHE A 34 11.27 -7.59 -1.90
C PHE A 34 10.11 -7.38 -0.91
N LEU A 35 9.52 -6.18 -0.89
CA LEU A 35 8.38 -5.81 -0.04
C LEU A 35 7.07 -6.58 -0.34
N LEU A 36 6.85 -7.05 -1.58
CA LEU A 36 5.59 -7.72 -1.95
C LEU A 36 5.61 -9.25 -1.77
N ILE A 37 6.74 -9.86 -1.38
CA ILE A 37 6.86 -11.33 -1.34
C ILE A 37 5.97 -11.91 -0.24
N GLY A 38 4.83 -12.45 -0.68
CA GLY A 38 4.00 -13.36 0.09
C GLY A 38 2.71 -12.80 0.67
N TRP A 39 2.32 -11.55 0.41
CA TRP A 39 0.98 -11.03 0.77
C TRP A 39 -0.06 -11.27 -0.33
N GLY A 40 0.34 -11.61 -1.55
CA GLY A 40 -0.58 -11.88 -2.65
C GLY A 40 -0.04 -11.37 -3.98
N ASP A 41 0.23 -12.30 -4.88
CA ASP A 41 0.89 -12.01 -6.17
C ASP A 41 -0.05 -11.36 -7.19
N ASN A 42 -1.37 -11.48 -6.98
CA ASN A 42 -2.39 -10.99 -7.90
C ASN A 42 -2.94 -9.60 -7.52
N ILE A 43 -2.40 -8.98 -6.47
CA ILE A 43 -2.79 -7.65 -5.97
C ILE A 43 -1.81 -6.61 -6.54
N THR A 44 -2.33 -5.47 -6.98
CA THR A 44 -1.49 -4.33 -7.38
C THR A 44 -1.17 -3.48 -6.17
N TRP A 45 0.02 -3.65 -5.61
CA TRP A 45 0.49 -2.93 -4.43
C TRP A 45 1.09 -1.56 -4.79
N ALA A 46 0.69 -0.52 -4.06
CA ALA A 46 1.39 0.76 -4.07
C ALA A 46 2.77 0.62 -3.42
N GLN A 47 3.74 1.39 -3.89
CA GLN A 47 5.13 1.31 -3.41
C GLN A 47 5.41 2.30 -2.28
N THR A 48 4.72 3.44 -2.25
CA THR A 48 4.85 4.45 -1.19
C THR A 48 3.49 4.90 -0.68
N TYR A 49 3.48 5.52 0.50
CA TYR A 49 2.26 6.05 1.10
C TYR A 49 1.65 7.18 0.25
N GLU A 50 2.47 8.06 -0.30
CA GLU A 50 2.05 9.18 -1.14
C GLU A 50 1.44 8.70 -2.46
N GLU A 51 2.03 7.66 -3.08
CA GLU A 51 1.47 7.01 -4.26
C GLU A 51 0.11 6.39 -3.93
N ALA A 52 0.01 5.70 -2.79
CA ALA A 52 -1.21 5.06 -2.35
C ALA A 52 -2.34 6.07 -2.10
N LEU A 53 -2.04 7.18 -1.41
CA LEU A 53 -2.98 8.28 -1.19
C LEU A 53 -3.45 8.93 -2.50
N SER A 54 -2.54 9.13 -3.45
CA SER A 54 -2.89 9.69 -4.76
C SER A 54 -3.86 8.77 -5.50
N LYS A 55 -3.56 7.47 -5.57
CA LYS A 55 -4.44 6.46 -6.19
C LYS A 55 -5.79 6.33 -5.47
N MET A 56 -5.79 6.43 -4.14
CA MET A 56 -7.00 6.37 -3.31
C MET A 56 -7.97 7.49 -3.73
N ILE A 57 -7.48 8.72 -3.87
CA ILE A 57 -8.28 9.88 -4.27
C ILE A 57 -8.73 9.75 -5.73
N GLU A 58 -7.84 9.36 -6.63
CA GLU A 58 -8.16 9.22 -8.06
C GLU A 58 -9.22 8.14 -8.33
N SER A 59 -9.12 7.01 -7.63
CA SER A 59 -10.03 5.87 -7.81
C SER A 59 -11.27 5.91 -6.92
N GLN A 60 -11.31 6.81 -5.93
CA GLN A 60 -12.32 6.86 -4.87
C GLN A 60 -12.46 5.53 -4.11
N LYS A 61 -11.39 4.74 -4.06
CA LYS A 61 -11.33 3.50 -3.27
C LYS A 61 -10.59 3.76 -1.97
N PRO A 62 -11.04 3.19 -0.84
CA PRO A 62 -10.29 3.25 0.41
C PRO A 62 -8.90 2.63 0.30
N LEU A 63 -7.99 3.09 1.14
CA LEU A 63 -6.63 2.57 1.25
C LEU A 63 -6.52 1.63 2.47
N MET A 64 -6.04 0.42 2.25
CA MET A 64 -5.68 -0.53 3.29
C MET A 64 -4.17 -0.54 3.50
N VAL A 65 -3.72 -0.16 4.69
CA VAL A 65 -2.30 -0.07 5.06
C VAL A 65 -1.95 -1.18 6.03
N ILE A 66 -0.98 -2.01 5.64
CA ILE A 66 -0.50 -3.15 6.44
C ILE A 66 0.92 -2.84 6.91
N HIS A 67 1.10 -2.55 8.19
CA HIS A 67 2.41 -2.47 8.82
C HIS A 67 2.82 -3.86 9.31
N HIS A 68 4.01 -4.32 8.93
CA HIS A 68 4.51 -5.63 9.31
C HIS A 68 6.03 -5.64 9.42
N GLN A 69 6.61 -6.72 9.96
CA GLN A 69 8.06 -6.95 9.91
C GLN A 69 8.34 -8.34 9.36
N GLU A 70 9.47 -8.51 8.69
CA GLU A 70 9.88 -9.81 8.14
C GLU A 70 10.26 -10.80 9.25
N ASP A 71 10.94 -10.31 10.29
CA ASP A 71 11.39 -11.11 11.45
C ASP A 71 10.40 -11.04 12.62
N CYS A 72 9.10 -11.17 12.32
CA CYS A 72 8.03 -11.20 13.32
C CYS A 72 7.13 -12.41 13.08
N PRO A 73 7.04 -13.38 14.03
CA PRO A 73 6.21 -14.57 13.88
C PRO A 73 4.73 -14.27 13.61
N HIS A 74 4.17 -13.26 14.29
CA HIS A 74 2.78 -12.84 14.10
C HIS A 74 2.53 -12.26 12.71
N SER A 75 3.45 -11.41 12.22
CA SER A 75 3.39 -10.85 10.87
C SER A 75 3.48 -11.95 9.80
N GLN A 76 4.39 -12.92 9.98
CA GLN A 76 4.53 -14.04 9.05
C GLN A 76 3.28 -14.94 9.04
N ALA A 77 2.68 -15.20 10.20
CA ALA A 77 1.46 -16.00 10.30
C ALA A 77 0.29 -15.33 9.58
N LEU A 78 0.10 -14.02 9.80
CA LEU A 78 -0.94 -13.22 9.14
C LEU A 78 -0.73 -13.18 7.63
N LYS A 79 0.50 -12.91 7.19
CA LYS A 79 0.87 -12.89 5.76
C LYS A 79 0.49 -14.19 5.05
N LYS A 80 0.79 -15.35 5.66
CA LYS A 80 0.47 -16.67 5.08
C LYS A 80 -1.02 -16.85 4.86
N VAL A 81 -1.86 -16.54 5.84
CA VAL A 81 -3.31 -16.71 5.68
C VAL A 81 -3.92 -15.68 4.75
N PHE A 82 -3.37 -14.45 4.75
CA PHE A 82 -3.81 -13.38 3.86
C PHE A 82 -3.60 -13.76 2.38
N ALA A 83 -2.45 -14.34 2.05
CA ALA A 83 -2.15 -14.78 0.69
C ALA A 83 -2.98 -15.99 0.21
N VAL A 84 -3.34 -16.90 1.13
CA VAL A 84 -4.11 -18.11 0.80
C VAL A 84 -5.61 -17.84 0.71
N SER A 85 -6.12 -16.85 1.45
CA SER A 85 -7.55 -16.55 1.50
C SER A 85 -8.04 -15.88 0.20
N LYS A 86 -8.83 -16.62 -0.59
CA LYS A 86 -9.37 -16.13 -1.87
C LYS A 86 -10.33 -14.94 -1.70
N SER A 87 -11.12 -14.91 -0.64
CA SER A 87 -12.08 -13.82 -0.39
C SER A 87 -11.34 -12.51 -0.09
N ILE A 88 -10.33 -12.57 0.78
CA ILE A 88 -9.47 -11.44 1.12
C ILE A 88 -8.69 -10.96 -0.10
N GLN A 89 -8.10 -11.87 -0.88
CA GLN A 89 -7.39 -11.50 -2.11
C GLN A 89 -8.30 -10.82 -3.13
N LYS A 90 -9.56 -11.26 -3.23
CA LYS A 90 -10.56 -10.65 -4.11
C LYS A 90 -10.91 -9.24 -3.62
N MET A 91 -11.27 -9.09 -2.35
CA MET A 91 -11.58 -7.79 -1.73
C MET A 91 -10.40 -6.81 -1.85
N ALA A 92 -9.19 -7.26 -1.51
CA ALA A 92 -7.98 -6.44 -1.61
C ALA A 92 -7.69 -5.96 -3.04
N LYS A 93 -8.10 -6.73 -4.05
CA LYS A 93 -7.90 -6.38 -5.47
C LYS A 93 -9.02 -5.48 -6.01
N GLU A 94 -10.27 -5.77 -5.65
CA GLU A 94 -11.44 -5.14 -6.24
C GLU A 94 -11.84 -3.85 -5.51
N ASP A 95 -11.69 -3.82 -4.18
CA ASP A 95 -12.29 -2.77 -3.34
C ASP A 95 -11.27 -1.79 -2.75
N PHE A 96 -9.99 -2.16 -2.67
CA PHE A 96 -8.97 -1.37 -1.97
C PHE A 96 -7.78 -0.97 -2.85
N ILE A 97 -7.18 0.16 -2.49
CA ILE A 97 -5.76 0.42 -2.78
C ILE A 97 -4.95 -0.24 -1.67
N MET A 98 -3.98 -1.07 -2.05
CA MET A 98 -3.22 -1.89 -1.11
C MET A 98 -1.81 -1.34 -0.91
N LEU A 99 -1.41 -1.16 0.35
CA LEU A 99 -0.07 -0.74 0.74
C LEU A 99 0.44 -1.63 1.88
N ASN A 100 1.65 -2.15 1.73
CA ASN A 100 2.38 -2.78 2.83
C ASN A 100 3.60 -1.92 3.19
N LEU A 101 3.92 -1.87 4.49
CA LEU A 101 5.00 -1.08 5.03
C LEU A 101 5.78 -1.92 6.05
N VAL A 102 7.10 -2.01 5.84
CA VAL A 102 8.01 -2.63 6.81
C VAL A 102 8.51 -1.60 7.84
N HIS A 103 8.57 -0.35 7.43
CA HIS A 103 9.01 0.77 8.25
C HIS A 103 7.82 1.69 8.55
N GLU A 104 7.83 2.28 9.74
CA GLU A 104 6.82 3.26 10.14
C GLU A 104 6.88 4.51 9.26
N THR A 105 5.72 5.16 9.09
CA THR A 105 5.62 6.43 8.37
C THR A 105 5.84 7.61 9.31
N ILE A 106 5.93 8.81 8.73
CA ILE A 106 5.97 10.07 9.50
C ILE A 106 4.57 10.42 10.06
N ASP A 107 3.52 9.85 9.49
CA ASP A 107 2.13 10.12 9.87
C ASP A 107 1.75 9.36 11.14
N LYS A 108 1.65 10.10 12.26
CA LYS A 108 1.28 9.54 13.57
C LYS A 108 -0.14 8.99 13.60
N ASN A 109 -1.00 9.38 12.67
CA ASN A 109 -2.36 8.83 12.58
C ASN A 109 -2.37 7.37 12.14
N LEU A 110 -1.27 6.87 11.56
CA LEU A 110 -1.08 5.45 11.22
C LEU A 110 -0.57 4.61 12.40
N ALA A 111 -0.45 5.19 13.59
CA ALA A 111 -0.08 4.50 14.83
C ALA A 111 -0.79 5.09 16.07
N PRO A 112 -2.13 5.15 16.08
CA PRO A 112 -2.90 5.83 17.12
C PRO A 112 -2.76 5.18 18.51
N ASP A 113 -2.49 3.87 18.58
CA ASP A 113 -2.30 3.10 19.81
C ASP A 113 -0.90 2.46 19.91
N GLY A 114 0.04 2.85 19.04
CA GLY A 114 1.44 2.43 19.08
C GLY A 114 1.98 1.80 17.79
N ASN A 115 3.29 1.52 17.79
CA ASN A 115 4.06 1.05 16.62
C ASN A 115 4.30 -0.47 16.65
N TYR A 116 3.33 -1.26 17.10
CA TYR A 116 3.44 -2.71 17.11
C TYR A 116 3.12 -3.30 15.73
N VAL A 117 3.55 -4.55 15.49
CA VAL A 117 3.28 -5.28 14.25
C VAL A 117 2.78 -6.70 14.53
N PRO A 118 1.92 -7.28 13.67
CA PRO A 118 1.31 -6.65 12.49
C PRO A 118 0.18 -5.67 12.86
N ARG A 119 -0.06 -4.68 12.00
CA ARG A 119 -1.10 -3.67 12.18
C ARG A 119 -1.79 -3.37 10.86
N ILE A 120 -3.12 -3.36 10.83
CA ILE A 120 -3.90 -3.05 9.63
C ILE A 120 -4.79 -1.84 9.93
N LEU A 121 -4.62 -0.79 9.13
CA LEU A 121 -5.41 0.43 9.21
C LEU A 121 -6.08 0.72 7.87
N PHE A 122 -7.21 1.41 7.93
CA PHE A 122 -7.96 1.84 6.76
C PHE A 122 -7.98 3.35 6.68
N VAL A 123 -7.78 3.89 5.48
CA VAL A 123 -7.87 5.32 5.20
C VAL A 123 -8.96 5.54 4.18
N ASP A 124 -9.88 6.44 4.50
CA ASP A 124 -10.99 6.82 3.65
C ASP A 124 -10.52 7.81 2.56
N PRO A 125 -11.15 7.84 1.36
CA PRO A 125 -10.86 8.84 0.32
C PRO A 125 -10.91 10.30 0.79
N SER A 126 -11.60 10.59 1.89
CA SER A 126 -11.56 11.88 2.61
C SER A 126 -10.22 12.20 3.32
N MET A 127 -9.19 11.37 3.16
CA MET A 127 -7.90 11.42 3.87
C MET A 127 -8.01 11.24 5.39
N THR A 128 -9.04 10.54 5.85
CA THR A 128 -9.25 10.27 7.28
C THR A 128 -8.89 8.83 7.59
N VAL A 129 -8.00 8.62 8.59
CA VAL A 129 -7.74 7.28 9.13
C VAL A 129 -8.94 6.82 9.94
N ARG A 130 -9.47 5.64 9.62
CA ARG A 130 -10.65 5.04 10.26
C ARG A 130 -10.26 4.34 11.56
N THR A 131 -10.17 5.13 12.63
CA THR A 131 -9.84 4.64 13.97
C THR A 131 -10.99 3.87 14.64
N ASP A 132 -12.19 3.94 14.07
CA ASP A 132 -13.38 3.21 14.47
C ASP A 132 -13.39 1.74 14.04
N ILE A 133 -12.56 1.38 13.04
CA ILE A 133 -12.41 0.00 12.56
C ILE A 133 -11.29 -0.67 13.35
N ILE A 134 -11.66 -1.46 14.35
CA ILE A 134 -10.73 -2.10 15.29
C ILE A 134 -10.85 -3.63 15.27
N GLY A 135 -9.75 -4.31 15.56
CA GLY A 135 -9.71 -5.75 15.82
C GLY A 135 -10.27 -6.10 17.20
N ARG A 136 -10.05 -7.36 17.60
CA ARG A 136 -10.61 -7.95 18.83
C ARG A 136 -9.85 -7.56 20.11
N TYR A 137 -8.59 -7.12 19.98
CA TYR A 137 -7.67 -7.01 21.10
C TYR A 137 -7.64 -5.59 21.65
N SER A 138 -8.16 -5.39 22.87
CA SER A 138 -8.24 -4.07 23.51
C SER A 138 -6.88 -3.43 23.79
N ASN A 139 -5.83 -4.22 23.92
CA ASN A 139 -4.46 -3.74 24.11
C ASN A 139 -3.72 -3.44 22.80
N HIS A 140 -4.25 -3.88 21.65
CA HIS A 140 -3.68 -3.68 20.33
C HIS A 140 -4.84 -3.60 19.32
N LEU A 141 -5.47 -2.43 19.24
CA LEU A 141 -6.74 -2.23 18.56
C LEU A 141 -6.71 -2.52 17.06
N TYR A 142 -5.54 -2.48 16.41
CA TYR A 142 -5.40 -2.66 14.97
C TYR A 142 -4.60 -3.92 14.62
N THR A 143 -4.38 -4.81 15.59
CA THR A 143 -3.80 -6.13 15.32
C THR A 143 -4.89 -7.13 14.93
N TYR A 144 -4.54 -8.02 14.01
CA TYR A 144 -5.41 -9.09 13.54
C TYR A 144 -4.62 -10.39 13.58
N GLU A 145 -5.13 -11.39 14.30
CA GLU A 145 -4.59 -12.74 14.21
C GLU A 145 -5.12 -13.45 12.97
N PRO A 146 -4.49 -14.57 12.55
CA PRO A 146 -4.94 -15.30 11.37
C PRO A 146 -6.43 -15.70 11.36
N LYS A 147 -7.00 -15.96 12.54
CA LYS A 147 -8.43 -16.29 12.72
C LYS A 147 -9.37 -15.08 12.56
N ASP A 148 -8.86 -13.88 12.80
CA ASP A 148 -9.63 -12.63 12.85
C ASP A 148 -9.66 -11.92 11.49
N LEU A 149 -8.99 -12.46 10.47
CA LEU A 149 -8.83 -11.81 9.17
C LEU A 149 -10.18 -11.56 8.46
N VAL A 150 -11.21 -12.36 8.77
CA VAL A 150 -12.59 -12.12 8.32
C VAL A 150 -13.14 -10.77 8.78
N LEU A 151 -12.69 -10.23 9.91
CA LEU A 151 -13.12 -8.92 10.39
C LEU A 151 -12.65 -7.79 9.47
N CYS A 152 -11.63 -8.01 8.63
CA CYS A 152 -11.20 -7.03 7.64
C CYS A 152 -12.16 -6.91 6.44
N GLU A 153 -13.05 -7.89 6.22
CA GLU A 153 -14.03 -7.85 5.13
C GLU A 153 -15.26 -7.00 5.50
N TRP A 154 -15.61 -7.00 6.78
CA TRP A 154 -16.91 -6.55 7.29
C TRP A 154 -17.16 -5.03 7.25
N PRO A 155 -16.19 -4.14 7.54
CA PRO A 155 -16.44 -2.71 7.64
C PRO A 155 -16.96 -2.07 6.34
N PHE A 156 -16.72 -2.71 5.20
CA PHE A 156 -17.12 -2.21 3.89
C PHE A 156 -18.30 -2.96 3.23
N THR A 157 -18.64 -4.16 3.69
CA THR A 157 -19.94 -4.77 3.33
C THR A 157 -21.08 -3.88 3.83
N ILE A 158 -20.94 -3.32 5.03
CA ILE A 158 -21.93 -2.43 5.65
C ILE A 158 -22.13 -1.13 4.86
N SER A 159 -21.04 -0.53 4.35
CA SER A 159 -21.11 0.73 3.59
C SER A 159 -21.73 0.54 2.21
N ASN A 160 -21.47 -0.60 1.55
CA ASN A 160 -22.04 -0.95 0.26
C ASN A 160 -23.52 -1.37 0.34
N GLU A 161 -23.96 -1.97 1.45
CA GLU A 161 -25.34 -2.46 1.64
C GLU A 161 -26.27 -1.46 2.37
N GLY A 162 -25.76 -0.29 2.78
CA GLY A 162 -26.57 0.76 3.41
C GLY A 162 -27.05 0.42 4.83
N LEU A 163 -26.44 -0.56 5.49
CA LEU A 163 -26.84 -1.06 6.81
C LEU A 163 -26.14 -0.31 7.97
N GLY A 164 -25.91 0.99 7.84
CA GLY A 164 -25.00 1.78 8.70
C GLY A 164 -25.05 1.47 10.21
N GLU A 165 -26.22 1.48 10.83
CA GLU A 165 -26.34 1.20 12.27
C GLU A 165 -26.39 -0.30 12.60
N ARG A 166 -27.16 -1.09 11.84
CA ARG A 166 -27.31 -2.54 12.05
C ARG A 166 -26.01 -3.31 11.80
N GLY A 167 -25.25 -2.88 10.81
CA GLY A 167 -23.96 -3.45 10.46
C GLY A 167 -22.89 -3.14 11.51
N ASN A 168 -22.93 -1.95 12.13
CA ASN A 168 -22.04 -1.61 13.24
C ASN A 168 -22.36 -2.44 14.49
N GLU A 169 -23.64 -2.70 14.76
CA GLU A 169 -24.06 -3.58 15.86
C GLU A 169 -23.64 -5.04 15.59
N GLU A 170 -23.87 -5.54 14.37
CA GLU A 170 -23.41 -6.89 13.97
C GLU A 170 -21.87 -7.03 13.95
N TYR A 171 -21.15 -5.97 13.58
CA TYR A 171 -19.68 -5.93 13.68
C TYR A 171 -19.22 -6.04 15.13
N THR A 172 -19.85 -5.27 16.01
CA THR A 172 -19.55 -5.26 17.44
C THR A 172 -19.84 -6.63 18.07
N ASP A 173 -20.95 -7.27 17.70
CA ASP A 173 -21.29 -8.61 18.16
C ASP A 173 -20.27 -9.66 17.70
N ARG A 174 -19.77 -9.57 16.46
CA ARG A 174 -18.73 -10.50 15.96
C ARG A 174 -17.37 -10.28 16.59
N GLN A 175 -17.07 -9.09 17.09
CA GLN A 175 -15.86 -8.87 17.89
C GLN A 175 -15.94 -9.59 19.25
N GLN A 176 -17.15 -9.86 19.77
CA GLN A 176 -17.36 -10.48 21.09
C GLN A 176 -17.44 -12.02 21.08
N LEU A 177 -17.64 -12.66 19.92
CA LEU A 177 -17.71 -14.12 19.72
C LEU A 177 -16.34 -14.76 19.50
#